data_AF-A0A2R6KXT5-F1
#
_entry.id   AF-A0A2R6KXT5-F1
#
_cell.length_a   1.000
_cell.length_b   1.000
_cell.length_c   1.000
_cell.angle_alpha   90.00
_cell.angle_beta   90.00
_cell.angle_gamma   90.00
#
_symmetry.space_group_name_H-M   'P 1'
#
loop_
_entity.id
_entity.type
_entity.pdbx_description
1 polymer ?
#
loop_
_entity_poly.entity_id
_entity_poly.type
_entity_poly.pdbx_seq_one_letter_code
_entity_poly.pdbx_strand_id
1 'polypeptide(L)'
;MSGSLSAISPLRRPAHNGSVTACRSTAAIASLAPPGHRNLDTPDIYVDVYDAERPEIFFKATAERTVGPGEAIGVRGDSDWNVPEPELGVVLYRGDTVGYTVGNDVSSRAIEGANPLYLPQAKVYDRCCALGPCVATDVSDPHDLELSMTITRDGETVYEGATSTAEMVRTCEELVSYLTRHNPLPEVTVLLTGTSLVPEDEFTLQPGDGVTIDIEDIGTLSNPVVEV
;
A
#
# COMPACT_ATOMS: atom_id res chain seq x y z
N MET A 1 21.47 -47.28 -10.75
CA MET A 1 20.04 -46.93 -10.66
C MET A 1 19.95 -45.42 -10.74
N SER A 2 19.42 -44.89 -11.83
CA SER A 2 19.25 -43.46 -12.09
C SER A 2 17.98 -42.96 -11.38
N GLY A 3 18.13 -42.03 -10.43
CA GLY A 3 17.01 -41.25 -9.90
C GLY A 3 17.02 -39.88 -10.58
N SER A 4 16.01 -39.60 -11.40
CA SER A 4 15.85 -38.30 -12.06
C SER A 4 15.36 -37.25 -11.06
N LEU A 5 16.04 -36.10 -11.03
CA LEU A 5 15.56 -34.90 -10.34
C LEU A 5 14.34 -34.37 -11.11
N SER A 6 13.14 -34.53 -10.54
CA SER A 6 11.93 -33.92 -11.08
C SER A 6 11.94 -32.41 -10.82
N ALA A 7 11.52 -31.66 -11.83
CA ALA A 7 11.43 -30.21 -11.86
C ALA A 7 10.78 -29.59 -10.62
N ILE A 8 11.37 -28.49 -10.15
CA ILE A 8 10.82 -27.59 -9.15
C ILE A 8 9.57 -26.93 -9.77
N SER A 9 8.43 -27.11 -9.12
CA SER A 9 7.16 -26.48 -9.50
C SER A 9 7.25 -24.95 -9.28
N PRO A 10 6.72 -24.11 -10.18
CA PRO A 10 6.66 -22.66 -9.93
C PRO A 10 5.79 -22.38 -8.70
N LEU A 11 6.32 -21.59 -7.77
CA LEU A 11 5.65 -21.12 -6.57
C LEU A 11 4.38 -20.34 -6.98
N ARG A 12 3.20 -20.90 -6.69
CA ARG A 12 1.93 -20.18 -6.72
C ARG A 12 1.62 -19.68 -5.31
N ARG A 13 1.21 -18.40 -5.25
CA ARG A 13 0.64 -17.63 -4.12
C ARG A 13 1.28 -17.88 -2.74
N PRO A 14 1.91 -16.88 -2.11
CA PRO A 14 2.12 -16.91 -0.67
C PRO A 14 0.75 -17.06 0.02
N ALA A 15 0.58 -18.16 0.78
CA ALA A 15 -0.51 -18.45 1.70
C ALA A 15 -1.95 -18.57 1.15
N HIS A 16 -2.40 -19.81 0.94
CA HIS A 16 -3.81 -20.19 1.08
C HIS A 16 -4.03 -20.64 2.54
N ASN A 17 -5.02 -20.04 3.22
CA ASN A 17 -5.42 -20.18 4.64
C ASN A 17 -4.76 -19.22 5.63
N GLY A 18 -5.11 -17.94 5.51
CA GLY A 18 -4.92 -16.91 6.52
C GLY A 18 -5.37 -15.60 5.91
N SER A 19 -6.36 -14.94 6.50
CA SER A 19 -6.79 -13.62 6.04
C SER A 19 -5.60 -12.67 6.07
N VAL A 20 -5.02 -12.36 4.92
CA VAL A 20 -4.13 -11.20 4.77
C VAL A 20 -5.02 -9.99 4.99
N THR A 21 -5.01 -9.48 6.22
CA THR A 21 -5.53 -8.15 6.51
C THR A 21 -4.43 -7.19 6.14
N ALA A 22 -4.60 -6.42 5.07
CA ALA A 22 -3.83 -5.20 4.91
C ALA A 22 -4.43 -4.16 5.86
N CYS A 23 -3.63 -3.51 6.68
CA CYS A 23 -4.05 -2.37 7.49
C CYS A 23 -3.11 -1.22 7.15
N ARG A 24 -3.61 -0.02 6.83
CA ARG A 24 -2.72 1.13 6.54
C ARG A 24 -2.56 2.02 7.75
N SER A 25 -1.40 2.62 7.87
CA SER A 25 -1.15 3.80 8.70
C SER A 25 -0.36 4.86 7.94
N THR A 26 -0.60 6.15 8.16
CA THR A 26 0.03 7.23 7.38
C THR A 26 1.52 7.45 7.67
N ALA A 27 2.35 7.33 6.63
CA ALA A 27 3.44 8.26 6.36
C ALA A 27 2.83 9.57 5.84
N ALA A 28 3.53 10.68 6.04
CA ALA A 28 3.06 12.02 5.72
C ALA A 28 2.44 12.10 4.31
N ILE A 29 1.17 12.52 4.21
CA ILE A 29 0.67 13.12 2.98
C ILE A 29 1.46 14.42 2.81
N ALA A 30 2.56 14.37 2.06
CA ALA A 30 3.09 15.52 1.37
C ALA A 30 2.27 15.73 0.08
N SER A 31 0.95 15.86 0.22
CA SER A 31 0.15 16.58 -0.78
C SER A 31 -0.10 17.96 -0.23
N LEU A 32 0.30 18.92 -1.05
CA LEU A 32 0.25 20.35 -0.83
C LEU A 32 -1.19 20.79 -0.52
N ALA A 33 -1.49 21.08 0.74
CA ALA A 33 -2.29 22.26 0.98
C ALA A 33 -1.39 23.45 0.56
N PRO A 34 -1.71 24.21 -0.51
CA PRO A 34 -0.92 25.37 -0.85
C PRO A 34 -0.82 26.28 0.38
N PRO A 35 0.34 26.87 0.69
CA PRO A 35 0.46 27.80 1.81
C PRO A 35 -0.41 29.03 1.52
N GLY A 36 -1.66 29.02 1.99
CA GLY A 36 -2.59 30.09 1.69
C GLY A 36 -4.07 29.89 2.00
N HIS A 37 -4.58 28.68 2.25
CA HIS A 37 -6.00 28.49 2.58
C HIS A 37 -6.19 27.70 3.88
N ARG A 38 -5.85 28.33 5.01
CA ARG A 38 -6.49 27.98 6.29
C ARG A 38 -7.94 28.42 6.22
N ASN A 39 -8.84 27.53 5.85
CA ASN A 39 -10.26 27.77 6.08
C ASN A 39 -10.51 27.44 7.55
N LEU A 40 -10.64 28.46 8.40
CA LEU A 40 -10.79 28.34 9.85
C LEU A 40 -12.07 27.56 10.29
N ASP A 41 -12.91 27.18 9.33
CA ASP A 41 -14.21 26.53 9.54
C ASP A 41 -14.23 25.03 9.18
N THR A 42 -13.12 24.45 8.71
CA THR A 42 -13.03 22.99 8.47
C THR A 42 -11.70 22.48 9.02
N PRO A 43 -11.68 21.72 10.13
CA PRO A 43 -10.44 21.11 10.59
C PRO A 43 -9.91 20.23 9.46
N ASP A 44 -8.68 20.50 9.05
CA ASP A 44 -7.96 19.63 8.13
C ASP A 44 -7.57 18.39 8.94
N ILE A 45 -8.49 17.43 9.00
CA ILE A 45 -8.39 16.22 9.81
C ILE A 45 -7.07 15.47 9.56
N TYR A 46 -6.47 15.63 8.38
CA TYR A 46 -5.19 15.01 8.03
C TYR A 46 -4.01 15.71 8.73
N VAL A 47 -4.05 17.04 8.85
CA VAL A 47 -3.09 17.82 9.64
C VAL A 47 -3.26 17.53 11.13
N ASP A 48 -4.50 17.43 11.61
CA ASP A 48 -4.75 17.13 13.03
C ASP A 48 -4.21 15.75 13.43
N VAL A 49 -4.26 14.75 12.53
CA VAL A 49 -3.69 13.42 12.77
C VAL A 49 -2.16 13.45 12.74
N TYR A 50 -1.55 14.30 11.92
CA TYR A 50 -0.09 14.40 11.82
C TYR A 50 0.57 14.67 13.18
N ASP A 51 0.06 15.67 13.91
CA ASP A 51 0.56 16.08 15.22
C ASP A 51 -0.03 15.26 16.39
N ALA A 52 -0.99 14.36 16.12
CA ALA A 52 -1.66 13.59 17.17
C ALA A 52 -0.80 12.43 17.70
N GLU A 53 -0.93 12.11 18.99
CA GLU A 53 -0.28 10.91 19.56
C GLU A 53 -0.75 9.61 18.88
N ARG A 54 -2.03 9.56 18.47
CA ARG A 54 -2.65 8.39 17.85
C ARG A 54 -2.53 8.48 16.32
N PRO A 55 -1.87 7.52 15.65
CA PRO A 55 -1.83 7.48 14.19
C PRO A 55 -3.20 7.05 13.62
N GLU A 56 -3.44 7.39 12.36
CA GLU A 56 -4.50 6.77 11.58
C GLU A 56 -4.18 5.29 11.38
N ILE A 57 -5.17 4.43 11.64
CA ILE A 57 -5.14 3.01 11.27
C ILE A 57 -6.49 2.65 10.69
N PHE A 58 -6.51 2.07 9.49
CA PHE A 58 -7.74 1.58 8.87
C PHE A 58 -7.55 0.20 8.22
N PHE A 59 -8.65 -0.57 8.15
CA PHE A 59 -8.69 -1.86 7.48
C PHE A 59 -8.73 -1.67 5.96
N LYS A 60 -7.78 -2.29 5.24
CA LYS A 60 -7.64 -2.15 3.79
C LYS A 60 -8.28 -3.29 3.00
N ALA A 61 -7.91 -4.54 3.28
CA ALA A 61 -8.33 -5.66 2.43
C ALA A 61 -8.42 -6.97 3.18
N THR A 62 -9.25 -7.88 2.66
CA THR A 62 -9.15 -9.32 2.93
C THR A 62 -8.29 -9.98 1.86
N ALA A 63 -7.85 -11.22 2.09
CA ALA A 63 -7.04 -11.98 1.13
C ALA A 63 -7.68 -12.08 -0.27
N GLU A 64 -9.01 -12.15 -0.36
CA GLU A 64 -9.74 -12.24 -1.63
C GLU A 64 -9.72 -10.93 -2.43
N ARG A 65 -9.49 -9.79 -1.76
CA ARG A 65 -9.37 -8.46 -2.37
C ARG A 65 -7.93 -8.05 -2.64
N THR A 66 -6.96 -8.89 -2.28
CA THR A 66 -5.54 -8.66 -2.47
C THR A 66 -5.02 -9.47 -3.65
N VAL A 67 -4.27 -8.83 -4.54
CA VAL A 67 -3.63 -9.46 -5.70
C VAL A 67 -2.12 -9.56 -5.56
N GLY A 68 -1.51 -10.51 -6.26
CA GLY A 68 -0.06 -10.70 -6.28
C GLY A 68 0.62 -10.06 -7.50
N PRO A 69 1.93 -10.29 -7.67
CA PRO A 69 2.69 -9.81 -8.83
C PRO A 69 2.08 -10.28 -10.17
N GLY A 70 1.92 -9.34 -11.10
CA GLY A 70 1.37 -9.57 -12.44
C GLY A 70 -0.14 -9.74 -12.50
N GLU A 71 -0.83 -9.87 -11.37
CA GLU A 71 -2.30 -9.87 -11.31
C GLU A 71 -2.82 -8.42 -11.33
N ALA A 72 -3.99 -8.18 -11.95
CA ALA A 72 -4.48 -6.82 -12.15
C ALA A 72 -5.08 -6.20 -10.88
N ILE A 73 -4.66 -4.97 -10.56
CA ILE A 73 -5.29 -4.12 -9.54
C ILE A 73 -6.56 -3.45 -10.09
N GLY A 74 -7.51 -3.16 -9.21
CA GLY A 74 -8.80 -2.55 -9.57
C GLY A 74 -8.82 -1.04 -9.37
N VAL A 75 -9.47 -0.32 -10.28
CA VAL A 75 -9.97 1.04 -10.07
C VAL A 75 -11.49 1.03 -10.16
N ARG A 76 -12.18 1.78 -9.31
CA ARG A 76 -13.65 1.74 -9.25
C ARG A 76 -14.25 2.47 -10.44
N GLY A 77 -15.23 1.86 -11.11
CA GLY A 77 -15.97 2.52 -12.20
C GLY A 77 -16.83 3.72 -11.78
N ASP A 78 -17.03 3.94 -10.48
CA ASP A 78 -17.74 5.10 -9.92
C ASP A 78 -16.80 6.14 -9.28
N SER A 79 -15.50 6.10 -9.60
CA SER A 79 -14.51 7.07 -9.14
C SER A 79 -13.70 7.63 -10.30
N ASP A 80 -13.71 8.96 -10.44
CA ASP A 80 -12.96 9.65 -11.51
C ASP A 80 -11.48 9.92 -11.15
N TRP A 81 -11.10 9.71 -9.89
CA TRP A 81 -9.74 9.93 -9.40
C TRP A 81 -9.26 8.75 -8.57
N ASN A 82 -8.42 7.91 -9.18
CA ASN A 82 -7.83 6.73 -8.57
C ASN A 82 -6.31 6.77 -8.68
N VAL A 83 -5.63 6.46 -7.58
CA VAL A 83 -4.16 6.49 -7.52
C VAL A 83 -3.61 5.20 -6.90
N PRO A 84 -2.43 4.73 -7.33
CA PRO A 84 -1.66 3.78 -6.57
C PRO A 84 -1.01 4.50 -5.38
N GLU A 85 -0.80 3.78 -4.29
CA GLU A 85 -0.06 4.28 -3.12
C GLU A 85 1.02 3.25 -2.79
N PRO A 86 2.27 3.49 -3.20
CA PRO A 86 3.37 2.56 -2.96
C PRO A 86 3.82 2.65 -1.50
N GLU A 87 3.88 1.51 -0.81
CA GLU A 87 4.14 1.44 0.63
C GLU A 87 5.04 0.25 0.99
N LEU A 88 5.85 0.44 2.03
CA LEU A 88 6.45 -0.68 2.75
C LEU A 88 5.35 -1.44 3.50
N GLY A 89 5.33 -2.76 3.36
CA GLY A 89 4.42 -3.64 4.09
C GLY A 89 5.16 -4.43 5.17
N VAL A 90 4.79 -4.27 6.43
CA VAL A 90 5.28 -5.07 7.56
C VAL A 90 4.46 -6.36 7.65
N VAL A 91 5.12 -7.51 7.52
CA VAL A 91 4.47 -8.83 7.65
C VAL A 91 4.53 -9.27 9.10
N LEU A 92 3.37 -9.51 9.68
CA LEU A 92 3.21 -9.95 11.07
C LEU A 92 2.78 -11.41 11.12
N TYR A 93 3.44 -12.19 11.98
CA TYR A 93 2.98 -13.51 12.41
C TYR A 93 2.55 -13.43 13.87
N ARG A 94 1.26 -13.61 14.14
CA ARG A 94 0.68 -13.51 15.50
C ARG A 94 1.01 -12.20 16.23
N GLY A 95 1.18 -11.12 15.47
CA GLY A 95 1.50 -9.78 15.98
C GLY A 95 3.00 -9.45 16.02
N ASP A 96 3.89 -10.43 15.82
CA ASP A 96 5.32 -10.21 15.75
C ASP A 96 5.77 -9.96 14.30
N THR A 97 6.64 -8.97 14.08
CA THR A 97 7.24 -8.70 12.77
C THR A 97 8.13 -9.87 12.33
N VAL A 98 7.84 -10.43 11.15
CA VAL A 98 8.59 -11.55 10.56
C VAL A 98 9.24 -11.21 9.22
N GLY A 99 9.00 -10.03 8.67
CA GLY A 99 9.63 -9.56 7.44
C GLY A 99 8.88 -8.39 6.82
N TYR A 100 9.31 -8.03 5.62
CA TYR A 100 8.78 -6.88 4.87
C TYR A 100 8.42 -7.27 3.42
N THR A 101 7.48 -6.57 2.81
CA THR A 101 7.05 -6.75 1.42
C THR A 101 6.79 -5.38 0.79
N VAL A 102 6.71 -5.31 -0.54
CA VAL A 102 6.11 -4.15 -1.22
C VAL A 102 4.60 -4.26 -1.17
N GLY A 103 3.93 -3.13 -0.96
CA GLY A 103 2.47 -3.01 -1.05
C GLY A 103 2.02 -1.87 -1.94
N ASN A 104 0.81 -2.04 -2.50
CA ASN A 104 0.08 -1.00 -3.21
C ASN A 104 -1.30 -0.82 -2.58
N ASP A 105 -1.55 0.32 -1.94
CA ASP A 105 -2.86 0.74 -1.44
C ASP A 105 -3.64 1.54 -2.50
N VAL A 106 -4.31 0.84 -3.42
CA VAL A 106 -5.05 1.51 -4.50
C VAL A 106 -6.26 2.25 -3.96
N SER A 107 -6.38 3.53 -4.31
CA SER A 107 -7.23 4.47 -3.58
C SER A 107 -8.09 5.32 -4.50
N SER A 108 -9.39 5.31 -4.27
CA SER A 108 -10.37 6.15 -4.97
C SER A 108 -10.49 7.52 -4.29
N ARG A 109 -9.51 8.40 -4.56
CA ARG A 109 -9.34 9.69 -3.91
C ARG A 109 -10.52 10.65 -4.12
N ALA A 110 -11.26 10.54 -5.23
CA ALA A 110 -12.51 11.31 -5.40
C ALA A 110 -13.56 10.95 -4.34
N ILE A 111 -13.67 9.67 -3.97
CA ILE A 111 -14.63 9.20 -2.95
C ILE A 111 -14.16 9.62 -1.56
N GLU A 112 -12.88 9.46 -1.26
CA GLU A 112 -12.26 9.88 0.01
C GLU A 112 -12.38 11.39 0.23
N GLY A 113 -12.04 12.19 -0.78
CA GLY A 113 -12.10 13.65 -0.73
C GLY A 113 -13.52 14.22 -0.65
N ALA A 114 -14.53 13.47 -1.11
CA ALA A 114 -15.93 13.89 -1.01
C ALA A 114 -16.45 13.88 0.43
N ASN A 115 -16.05 12.89 1.23
CA ASN A 115 -16.37 12.82 2.65
C ASN A 115 -15.43 11.82 3.36
N PRO A 116 -14.80 12.19 4.49
CA PRO A 116 -13.91 11.27 5.21
C PRO A 116 -14.62 10.01 5.71
N LEU A 117 -15.94 10.04 5.91
CA LEU A 117 -16.73 8.85 6.24
C LEU A 117 -16.83 7.83 5.10
N TYR A 118 -16.45 8.21 3.87
CA TYR A 118 -16.42 7.32 2.71
C TYR A 118 -15.07 6.61 2.53
N LEU A 119 -14.08 6.86 3.39
CA LEU A 119 -12.78 6.19 3.37
C LEU A 119 -12.88 4.65 3.22
N PRO A 120 -13.78 3.93 3.92
CA PRO A 120 -13.92 2.48 3.71
C PRO A 120 -14.34 2.10 2.28
N GLN A 121 -15.16 2.92 1.62
CA GLN A 121 -15.56 2.67 0.22
C GLN A 121 -14.42 2.99 -0.76
N ALA A 122 -13.64 4.03 -0.44
CA ALA A 122 -12.50 4.47 -1.22
C ALA A 122 -11.28 3.54 -1.11
N LYS A 123 -11.20 2.72 -0.05
CA LYS A 123 -10.07 1.83 0.23
C LYS A 123 -10.42 0.34 0.15
N VAL A 124 -11.67 -0.08 0.38
CA VAL A 124 -12.03 -1.52 0.47
C VAL A 124 -12.97 -1.94 -0.67
N TYR A 125 -12.41 -2.53 -1.73
CA TYR A 125 -13.16 -3.03 -2.90
C TYR A 125 -12.37 -4.17 -3.60
N ASP A 126 -12.92 -4.73 -4.69
CA ASP A 126 -12.24 -5.82 -5.41
C ASP A 126 -10.87 -5.37 -5.92
N ARG A 127 -9.83 -6.19 -5.71
CA ARG A 127 -8.44 -5.92 -6.17
C ARG A 127 -7.87 -4.56 -5.73
N CYS A 128 -8.34 -4.02 -4.61
CA CYS A 128 -7.91 -2.72 -4.10
C CYS A 128 -6.50 -2.73 -3.48
N CYS A 129 -5.90 -3.91 -3.27
CA CYS A 129 -4.60 -4.05 -2.63
C CYS A 129 -3.72 -5.00 -3.46
N ALA A 130 -2.44 -4.69 -3.62
CA ALA A 130 -1.45 -5.64 -4.13
C ALA A 130 -0.29 -5.79 -3.15
N LEU A 131 0.26 -7.00 -3.05
CA LEU A 131 1.42 -7.33 -2.21
C LEU A 131 2.41 -8.22 -2.97
N GLY A 132 3.70 -8.03 -2.72
CA GLY A 132 4.76 -8.87 -3.24
C GLY A 132 6.07 -8.10 -3.42
N PRO A 133 7.02 -8.62 -4.21
CA PRO A 133 7.02 -9.94 -4.84
C PRO A 133 7.32 -11.08 -3.85
N CYS A 134 7.86 -10.76 -2.68
CA CYS A 134 8.31 -11.72 -1.68
C CYS A 134 8.06 -11.17 -0.26
N VAL A 135 8.41 -11.96 0.74
CA VAL A 135 8.57 -11.48 2.12
C VAL A 135 10.07 -11.52 2.43
N ALA A 136 10.70 -10.36 2.49
CA ALA A 136 12.11 -10.19 2.80
C ALA A 136 12.32 -10.25 4.32
N THR A 137 13.20 -11.15 4.76
CA THR A 137 13.59 -11.32 6.17
C THR A 137 14.90 -10.65 6.53
N ASP A 138 15.70 -10.30 5.52
CA ASP A 138 17.09 -9.88 5.67
C ASP A 138 17.26 -8.36 5.51
N VAL A 139 16.19 -7.59 5.76
CA VAL A 139 16.20 -6.12 5.77
C VAL A 139 16.88 -5.63 7.06
N SER A 140 18.02 -4.95 6.93
CA SER A 140 18.79 -4.50 8.10
C SER A 140 18.17 -3.30 8.82
N ASP A 141 17.64 -2.34 8.07
CA ASP A 141 16.93 -1.17 8.60
C ASP A 141 15.72 -0.87 7.70
N PRO A 142 14.48 -1.09 8.15
CA PRO A 142 13.29 -0.77 7.36
C PRO A 142 13.04 0.73 7.20
N HIS A 143 13.76 1.58 7.95
CA HIS A 143 13.64 3.04 7.96
C HIS A 143 14.75 3.73 7.14
N ASP A 144 15.46 3.00 6.28
CA ASP A 144 16.45 3.57 5.36
C ASP A 144 16.50 2.76 4.06
N LEU A 145 15.36 2.66 3.38
CA LEU A 145 15.20 1.96 2.10
C LEU A 145 14.77 2.94 1.01
N GLU A 146 15.41 2.86 -0.16
CA GLU A 146 14.89 3.54 -1.35
C GLU A 146 13.57 2.89 -1.81
N LEU A 147 12.57 3.73 -2.14
CA LEU A 147 11.28 3.32 -2.70
C LEU A 147 10.98 4.13 -3.96
N SER A 148 10.63 3.45 -5.05
CA SER A 148 10.26 4.11 -6.30
C SER A 148 8.98 3.56 -6.90
N MET A 149 8.33 4.38 -7.73
CA MET A 149 7.14 4.00 -8.49
C MET A 149 7.20 4.57 -9.90
N THR A 150 6.83 3.74 -10.87
CA THR A 150 6.64 4.11 -12.26
C THR A 150 5.25 3.68 -12.72
N ILE A 151 4.58 4.54 -13.48
CA ILE A 151 3.31 4.22 -14.14
C ILE A 151 3.47 4.38 -15.65
N THR A 152 3.07 3.35 -16.40
CA THR A 152 3.10 3.35 -17.86
C THR A 152 1.71 3.31 -18.45
N ARG A 153 1.47 4.08 -19.51
CA ARG A 153 0.23 4.08 -20.31
C ARG A 153 0.60 3.95 -21.78
N ASP A 154 0.03 2.97 -22.47
CA ASP A 154 0.30 2.69 -23.89
C ASP A 154 1.82 2.55 -24.23
N GLY A 155 2.60 2.04 -23.27
CA GLY A 155 4.04 1.85 -23.40
C GLY A 155 4.90 3.09 -23.09
N GLU A 156 4.30 4.22 -22.72
CA GLU A 156 4.99 5.44 -22.32
C GLU A 156 4.91 5.64 -20.80
N THR A 157 5.99 6.14 -20.18
CA THR A 157 5.98 6.51 -18.76
C THR A 157 5.18 7.79 -18.57
N VAL A 158 4.09 7.71 -17.82
CA VAL A 158 3.21 8.84 -17.48
C VAL A 158 3.44 9.37 -16.06
N TYR A 159 4.11 8.59 -15.21
CA TYR A 159 4.54 9.00 -13.88
C TYR A 159 5.82 8.25 -13.50
N GLU A 160 6.74 8.94 -12.85
CA GLU A 160 7.94 8.37 -12.24
C GLU A 160 8.31 9.19 -11.00
N GLY A 161 8.55 8.52 -9.89
CA GLY A 161 8.94 9.17 -8.65
C GLY A 161 9.62 8.22 -7.67
N ALA A 162 10.33 8.80 -6.71
CA ALA A 162 11.06 8.06 -5.68
C ALA A 162 11.07 8.81 -4.35
N THR A 163 11.22 8.08 -3.26
CA THR A 163 11.34 8.56 -1.88
C THR A 163 12.19 7.57 -1.07
N SER A 164 12.33 7.80 0.23
CA SER A 164 12.99 6.87 1.15
C SER A 164 12.11 6.64 2.37
N THR A 165 12.18 5.43 2.93
CA THR A 165 11.52 5.13 4.21
C THR A 165 12.14 5.89 5.39
N ALA A 166 13.29 6.54 5.22
CA ALA A 166 13.87 7.47 6.20
C ALA A 166 13.01 8.72 6.43
N GLU A 167 12.12 9.05 5.49
CA GLU A 167 11.17 10.15 5.60
C GLU A 167 9.87 9.75 6.34
N MET A 168 9.76 8.49 6.81
CA MET A 168 8.61 8.03 7.58
C MET A 168 8.52 8.76 8.93
N VAL A 169 7.39 9.42 9.16
CA VAL A 169 7.11 10.14 10.42
C VAL A 169 6.81 9.17 11.57
N ARG A 170 6.21 8.01 11.26
CA ARG A 170 5.81 7.00 12.22
C ARG A 170 6.59 5.72 11.97
N THR A 171 7.20 5.17 13.01
CA THR A 171 8.02 3.95 12.85
C THR A 171 7.12 2.71 12.72
N CYS A 172 7.67 1.64 12.14
CA CYS A 172 6.97 0.37 11.96
C CYS A 172 6.48 -0.17 13.31
N GLU A 173 7.33 -0.05 14.34
CA GLU A 173 7.05 -0.49 15.71
C GLU A 173 5.91 0.30 16.35
N GLU A 174 5.89 1.63 16.16
CA GLU A 174 4.79 2.47 16.65
C GLU A 174 3.46 2.02 16.04
N LEU A 175 3.44 1.85 14.71
CA LEU A 175 2.26 1.47 13.95
C LEU A 175 1.75 0.07 14.35
N VAL A 176 2.65 -0.91 14.48
CA VAL A 176 2.33 -2.25 14.99
C VAL A 176 1.78 -2.17 16.42
N SER A 177 2.35 -1.31 17.29
CA SER A 177 1.89 -1.17 18.67
C SER A 177 0.46 -0.63 18.76
N TYR A 178 0.04 0.23 17.84
CA TYR A 178 -1.33 0.73 17.76
C TYR A 178 -2.27 -0.28 17.11
N LEU A 179 -1.81 -0.98 16.06
CA LEU A 179 -2.60 -2.02 15.38
C LEU A 179 -2.96 -3.18 16.30
N THR A 180 -2.05 -3.60 17.18
CA THR A 180 -2.23 -4.74 18.10
C THR A 180 -2.95 -4.33 19.40
N ARG A 181 -3.13 -3.03 19.66
CA ARG A 181 -3.72 -2.52 20.90
C ARG A 181 -5.19 -2.87 20.99
N HIS A 182 -5.52 -3.81 21.87
CA HIS A 182 -6.89 -4.32 22.07
C HIS A 182 -7.54 -4.90 20.79
N ASN A 183 -6.72 -5.29 19.82
CA ASN A 183 -7.18 -5.78 18.52
C ASN A 183 -6.41 -7.07 18.17
N PRO A 184 -6.94 -8.24 18.55
CA PRO A 184 -6.28 -9.51 18.24
C PRO A 184 -6.24 -9.72 16.73
N LEU A 185 -5.06 -10.01 16.20
CA LEU A 185 -4.84 -10.19 14.77
C LEU A 185 -4.98 -11.67 14.36
N PRO A 186 -5.36 -11.95 13.10
CA PRO A 186 -5.17 -13.26 12.49
C PRO A 186 -3.72 -13.74 12.55
N GLU A 187 -3.51 -15.02 12.26
CA GLU A 187 -2.16 -15.62 12.33
C GLU A 187 -1.14 -14.89 11.42
N VAL A 188 -1.57 -14.44 10.24
CA VAL A 188 -0.75 -13.61 9.35
C VAL A 188 -1.51 -12.31 9.07
N THR A 189 -0.84 -11.17 9.16
CA THR A 189 -1.38 -9.84 8.86
C THR A 189 -0.29 -9.01 8.17
N VAL A 190 -0.67 -8.10 7.28
CA VAL A 190 0.27 -7.16 6.65
C VAL A 190 -0.15 -5.74 7.01
N LEU A 191 0.76 -4.96 7.56
CA LEU A 191 0.55 -3.55 7.87
C LEU A 191 1.27 -2.71 6.82
N LEU A 192 0.52 -1.99 5.99
CA LEU A 192 1.06 -1.03 5.05
C LEU A 192 1.34 0.29 5.80
N THR A 193 2.54 0.84 5.63
CA THR A 193 3.06 1.90 6.49
C THR A 193 2.80 3.32 6.00
N GLY A 194 1.99 3.45 4.95
CA GLY A 194 1.62 4.72 4.34
C GLY A 194 2.58 5.12 3.24
N THR A 195 2.11 6.02 2.38
CA THR A 195 2.87 6.52 1.24
C THR A 195 3.13 8.02 1.38
N SER A 196 4.31 8.45 0.91
CA SER A 196 4.64 9.85 0.62
C SER A 196 4.68 10.13 -0.89
N LEU A 197 4.47 9.10 -1.73
CA LEU A 197 4.63 9.17 -3.18
C LEU A 197 3.26 9.04 -3.86
N VAL A 198 2.59 10.18 -4.00
CA VAL A 198 1.27 10.27 -4.63
C VAL A 198 1.39 11.09 -5.92
N PRO A 199 0.84 10.61 -7.06
CA PRO A 199 0.73 11.42 -8.26
C PRO A 199 -0.05 12.73 -8.01
N GLU A 200 0.23 13.77 -8.80
CA GLU A 200 -0.47 15.06 -8.70
C GLU A 200 -1.99 14.91 -8.96
N ASP A 201 -2.80 15.85 -8.47
CA ASP A 201 -4.27 15.78 -8.50
C ASP A 201 -4.87 15.67 -9.93
N GLU A 202 -4.11 16.03 -10.97
CA GLU A 202 -4.50 15.89 -12.38
C GLU A 202 -4.34 14.45 -12.91
N PHE A 203 -3.61 13.59 -12.19
CA PHE A 203 -3.37 12.20 -12.57
C PHE A 203 -4.47 11.27 -12.03
N THR A 204 -4.90 10.33 -12.88
CA THR A 204 -5.75 9.21 -12.49
C THR A 204 -5.31 7.96 -13.25
N LEU A 205 -5.33 6.82 -12.56
CA LEU A 205 -5.13 5.51 -13.18
C LEU A 205 -6.25 5.22 -14.18
N GLN A 206 -5.89 4.61 -15.30
CA GLN A 206 -6.80 4.17 -16.35
C GLN A 206 -6.68 2.66 -16.57
N PRO A 207 -7.77 1.97 -16.94
CA PRO A 207 -7.69 0.58 -17.38
C PRO A 207 -6.66 0.43 -18.50
N GLY A 208 -5.75 -0.55 -18.35
CA GLY A 208 -4.63 -0.76 -19.28
C GLY A 208 -3.30 -0.14 -18.83
N ASP A 209 -3.30 0.74 -17.82
CA ASP A 209 -2.06 1.22 -17.21
C ASP A 209 -1.28 0.07 -16.56
N GLY A 210 0.04 0.23 -16.47
CA GLY A 210 0.94 -0.63 -15.72
C GLY A 210 1.56 0.14 -14.56
N VAL A 211 1.41 -0.35 -13.33
CA VAL A 211 2.04 0.22 -12.13
C VAL A 211 3.18 -0.68 -11.70
N THR A 212 4.36 -0.10 -11.48
CA THR A 212 5.54 -0.79 -10.96
C THR A 212 6.06 -0.06 -9.73
N ILE A 213 6.26 -0.79 -8.65
CA ILE A 213 6.75 -0.29 -7.36
C ILE A 213 7.96 -1.12 -6.97
N ASP A 214 9.05 -0.45 -6.64
CA ASP A 214 10.30 -1.10 -6.20
C ASP A 214 10.68 -0.58 -4.82
N ILE A 215 11.11 -1.50 -3.95
CA ILE A 215 11.72 -1.16 -2.65
C ILE A 215 13.06 -1.88 -2.55
N GLU A 216 14.09 -1.13 -2.20
CA GLU A 216 15.44 -1.63 -1.94
C GLU A 216 15.42 -2.83 -1.00
N ASP A 217 16.27 -3.83 -1.27
CA ASP A 217 16.39 -5.09 -0.53
C ASP A 217 15.13 -6.00 -0.48
N ILE A 218 14.01 -5.58 -1.08
CA ILE A 218 12.77 -6.38 -1.18
C ILE A 218 12.52 -6.80 -2.63
N GLY A 219 12.55 -5.84 -3.56
CA GLY A 219 12.35 -6.04 -4.99
C GLY A 219 11.10 -5.38 -5.55
N THR A 220 10.69 -5.83 -6.75
CA THR A 220 9.72 -5.11 -7.58
C THR A 220 8.34 -5.79 -7.62
N LEU A 221 7.29 -5.02 -7.35
CA LEU A 221 5.88 -5.37 -7.54
C LEU A 221 5.31 -4.66 -8.78
N SER A 222 4.86 -5.43 -9.77
CA SER A 222 4.24 -4.89 -10.99
C SER A 222 2.82 -5.42 -11.17
N ASN A 223 1.87 -4.52 -11.45
CA ASN A 223 0.45 -4.85 -11.64
C ASN A 223 -0.15 -4.05 -12.82
N PRO A 224 -0.86 -4.70 -13.76
CA PRO A 224 -1.72 -3.98 -14.71
C PRO A 224 -2.98 -3.47 -14.00
N VAL A 225 -3.65 -2.48 -14.61
CA VAL A 225 -4.88 -1.86 -14.07
C VAL A 225 -6.11 -2.33 -14.84
N VAL A 226 -7.20 -2.64 -14.11
CA VAL A 226 -8.54 -2.91 -14.65
C VAL A 226 -9.60 -2.09 -13.91
N GLU A 227 -10.74 -1.86 -14.56
CA GLU A 227 -11.94 -1.35 -13.88
C GLU A 227 -12.65 -2.48 -13.13
N VAL A 228 -13.19 -2.17 -11.95
CA VAL A 228 -13.98 -3.09 -11.09
C VAL A 228 -15.27 -2.46 -10.59
#